data_AF-A0A2X1RCV7-F1
#
_entry.id   AF-A0A2X1RCV7-F1
#
_cell.length_a   1.000
_cell.length_b   1.000
_cell.length_c   1.000
_cell.angle_alpha   90.00
_cell.angle_beta   90.00
_cell.angle_gamma   90.00
#
_symmetry.space_group_name_H-M   'P 1'
#
loop_
_entity.id
_entity.type
_entity.pdbx_description
1 polymer ?
#
loop_
_entity_poly.entity_id
_entity_poly.type
_entity_poly.pdbx_seq_one_letter_code
_entity_poly.pdbx_strand_id
1 'polypeptide(L)'
;MAEVTQLKRYDAPRINWGKWFLIGVGMLVSAFILVVPMLYIFIQAFSKGLMPVLENLANPDMLHAIWLTVMIALITVPVNLVFGTLLAWLVTRFTFPGRQLLLTLLDIPLAVSPVVAGLVYLLFTALTVRWAAGLTRIICKSCSPGQAWCWRPSLLPVRLWCVSWCR
;
A
#
# COMPACT_ATOMS: atom_id res chain seq x y z
N MET A 1 -20.51 -12.78 -52.67
CA MET A 1 -19.43 -13.78 -52.79
C MET A 1 -18.03 -13.16 -53.05
N ALA A 2 -17.86 -11.83 -53.14
CA ALA A 2 -16.57 -11.19 -53.45
C ALA A 2 -15.77 -10.67 -52.22
N GLU A 3 -16.30 -10.82 -51.00
CA GLU A 3 -15.68 -10.22 -49.79
C GLU A 3 -14.79 -11.23 -49.01
N VAL A 4 -15.07 -12.54 -49.11
CA VAL A 4 -14.29 -13.58 -48.41
C VAL A 4 -12.89 -13.84 -49.00
N THR A 5 -12.59 -13.35 -50.20
CA THR A 5 -11.27 -13.49 -50.84
C THR A 5 -10.23 -12.48 -50.33
N GLN A 6 -10.63 -11.41 -49.63
CA GLN A 6 -9.71 -10.41 -49.08
C GLN A 6 -9.19 -10.76 -47.67
N LEU A 7 -9.91 -11.61 -46.92
CA LEU A 7 -9.49 -12.01 -45.56
C LEU A 7 -8.34 -13.04 -45.55
N LYS A 8 -8.02 -13.66 -46.69
CA LYS A 8 -6.91 -14.63 -46.81
C LYS A 8 -5.59 -14.00 -47.26
N ARG A 9 -5.48 -12.67 -47.24
CA ARG A 9 -4.19 -11.97 -47.34
C ARG A 9 -3.70 -11.61 -45.93
N TYR A 10 -3.69 -12.61 -45.04
CA TYR A 10 -2.87 -12.57 -43.84
C TYR A 10 -1.45 -12.83 -44.31
N ASP A 11 -0.76 -11.75 -44.73
CA ASP A 11 0.66 -11.78 -45.07
C ASP A 11 1.41 -12.50 -43.94
N ALA A 12 1.91 -13.70 -44.25
CA ALA A 12 2.77 -14.44 -43.33
C ALA A 12 3.93 -13.51 -42.95
N PRO A 13 4.10 -13.17 -41.66
CA PRO A 13 5.06 -12.16 -41.25
C PRO A 13 6.45 -12.62 -41.68
N ARG A 14 7.03 -11.91 -42.64
CA ARG A 14 8.45 -12.06 -42.98
C ARG A 14 9.23 -11.77 -41.71
N ILE A 15 10.15 -12.66 -41.35
CA ILE A 15 10.90 -12.58 -40.10
C ILE A 15 11.76 -11.31 -40.15
N ASN A 16 11.16 -10.22 -39.68
CA ASN A 16 11.78 -8.90 -39.72
C ASN A 16 12.77 -8.87 -38.56
N TRP A 17 14.00 -9.32 -38.85
CA TRP A 17 15.13 -9.27 -37.91
C TRP A 17 15.25 -7.90 -37.24
N GLY A 18 14.94 -6.82 -37.96
CA GLY A 18 14.84 -5.47 -37.39
C GLY A 18 13.78 -5.35 -36.28
N LYS A 19 12.56 -5.88 -36.45
CA LYS A 19 11.52 -5.84 -35.41
C LYS A 19 11.95 -6.62 -34.16
N TRP A 20 12.53 -7.81 -34.35
CA TRP A 20 13.05 -8.61 -33.24
C TRP A 20 14.23 -7.96 -32.54
N PHE A 21 15.10 -7.27 -33.28
CA PHE A 21 16.20 -6.50 -32.70
C PHE A 21 15.69 -5.30 -31.91
N LEU A 22 14.73 -4.53 -32.42
CA LEU A 22 14.11 -3.41 -31.68
C LEU A 22 13.40 -3.89 -30.40
N ILE A 23 12.68 -5.00 -30.47
CA ILE A 23 12.01 -5.60 -29.29
C ILE A 23 13.06 -6.12 -28.31
N GLY A 24 14.10 -6.81 -28.79
CA GLY A 24 15.18 -7.34 -27.97
C GLY A 24 15.96 -6.26 -27.24
N VAL A 25 16.31 -5.17 -27.94
CA VAL A 25 16.97 -4.01 -27.34
C VAL A 25 16.06 -3.33 -26.32
N GLY A 26 14.78 -3.10 -26.65
CA GLY A 26 13.82 -2.52 -25.71
C GLY A 26 13.68 -3.36 -24.43
N MET A 27 13.54 -4.68 -24.59
CA MET A 27 13.43 -5.61 -23.47
C MET A 27 14.71 -5.68 -22.65
N LEU A 28 15.88 -5.65 -23.30
CA LEU A 28 17.17 -5.65 -22.63
C LEU A 28 17.38 -4.37 -21.82
N VAL A 29 17.04 -3.19 -22.36
CA VAL A 29 17.14 -1.92 -21.64
C VAL A 29 16.18 -1.89 -20.44
N SER A 30 14.92 -2.29 -20.61
CA SER A 30 13.96 -2.36 -19.50
C SER A 30 14.40 -3.34 -18.41
N ALA A 31 14.89 -4.53 -18.80
CA ALA A 31 15.41 -5.50 -17.85
C ALA A 31 16.66 -4.97 -17.13
N PHE A 32 17.57 -4.31 -17.85
CA PHE A 32 18.79 -3.75 -17.27
C PHE A 32 18.47 -2.69 -16.21
N ILE A 33 17.54 -1.78 -16.48
CA ILE A 33 17.10 -0.76 -15.51
C ILE A 33 16.51 -1.38 -14.24
N LEU A 34 15.82 -2.52 -14.33
CA LEU A 34 15.26 -3.23 -13.17
C LEU A 34 16.31 -4.06 -12.42
N VAL A 35 17.21 -4.73 -13.14
CA VAL A 35 18.19 -5.67 -12.57
C VAL A 35 19.31 -4.93 -11.86
N VAL A 36 19.75 -3.77 -12.35
CA VAL A 36 20.82 -2.97 -11.74
C VAL A 36 20.55 -2.62 -10.26
N PRO A 37 19.42 -2.01 -9.87
CA PRO A 37 19.14 -1.70 -8.46
C PRO A 37 18.91 -2.97 -7.64
N MET A 38 18.32 -4.01 -8.23
CA MET A 38 18.13 -5.30 -7.57
C MET A 38 19.48 -5.90 -7.16
N LEU A 39 20.43 -5.99 -8.11
CA LEU A 39 21.80 -6.48 -7.85
C LEU A 39 22.53 -5.60 -6.83
N TYR A 40 22.36 -4.27 -6.91
CA TYR A 40 22.95 -3.35 -5.94
C TYR A 40 22.47 -3.65 -4.51
N ILE A 41 21.16 -3.84 -4.32
CA ILE A 41 20.59 -4.22 -3.02
C ILE A 41 21.14 -5.56 -2.55
N PHE A 42 21.26 -6.56 -3.43
CA PHE A 42 21.84 -7.86 -3.08
C PHE A 42 23.31 -7.75 -2.66
N ILE A 43 24.15 -7.04 -3.42
CA ILE A 43 25.57 -6.83 -3.07
C ILE A 43 25.70 -6.07 -1.75
N GLN A 44 24.84 -5.08 -1.52
CA GLN A 44 24.85 -4.30 -0.27
C GLN A 44 24.35 -5.10 0.94
N ALA A 45 23.42 -6.04 0.74
CA ALA A 45 22.94 -6.95 1.78
C ALA A 45 23.99 -8.03 2.12
N PHE A 46 24.69 -8.58 1.12
CA PHE A 46 25.72 -9.61 1.34
C PHE A 46 27.08 -9.02 1.77
N SER A 47 27.44 -7.80 1.37
CA SER A 47 28.72 -7.16 1.75
C SER A 47 28.79 -6.75 3.23
N LYS A 48 27.64 -6.62 3.90
CA LYS A 48 27.59 -6.45 5.36
C LYS A 48 27.93 -7.76 6.12
N GLY A 49 28.00 -8.91 5.45
CA GLY A 49 28.35 -10.20 6.04
C GLY A 49 27.15 -10.97 6.60
N LEU A 50 27.24 -12.31 6.65
CA LEU A 50 26.19 -13.19 7.20
C LEU A 50 26.00 -13.03 8.72
N MET A 51 27.04 -12.59 9.43
CA MET A 51 27.04 -12.46 10.90
C MET A 51 26.10 -11.36 11.41
N PRO A 52 26.17 -10.10 10.92
CA PRO A 52 25.21 -9.08 11.32
C PRO A 52 23.81 -9.34 10.79
N VAL A 53 23.62 -10.13 9.72
CA VAL A 53 22.27 -10.57 9.30
C VAL A 53 21.67 -11.48 10.36
N LEU A 54 22.41 -12.47 10.86
CA LEU A 54 21.94 -13.33 11.96
C LEU A 54 21.70 -12.55 13.26
N GLU A 55 22.59 -11.62 13.62
CA GLU A 55 22.42 -10.78 14.81
C GLU A 55 21.21 -9.83 14.68
N ASN A 56 20.98 -9.26 13.49
CA ASN A 56 19.80 -8.42 13.24
C ASN A 56 18.50 -9.23 13.22
N LEU A 57 18.52 -10.45 12.69
CA LEU A 57 17.37 -11.35 12.76
C LEU A 57 17.07 -11.79 14.20
N ALA A 58 18.10 -11.90 15.05
CA ALA A 58 17.93 -12.22 16.47
C ALA A 58 17.51 -11.01 17.32
N ASN A 59 17.58 -9.78 16.78
CA ASN A 59 17.10 -8.61 17.48
C ASN A 59 15.57 -8.65 17.64
N PRO A 60 15.04 -8.40 18.85
CA PRO A 60 13.61 -8.50 19.13
C PRO A 60 12.77 -7.52 18.29
N ASP A 61 13.34 -6.39 17.88
CA ASP A 61 12.66 -5.39 17.06
C ASP A 61 12.38 -5.89 15.64
N MET A 62 13.32 -6.62 15.03
CA MET A 62 13.14 -7.18 13.69
C MET A 62 12.10 -8.30 13.70
N LEU A 63 12.12 -9.16 14.73
CA LEU A 63 11.12 -10.21 14.92
C LEU A 63 9.71 -9.64 15.14
N HIS A 64 9.57 -8.58 15.93
CA HIS A 64 8.28 -7.91 16.12
C HIS A 64 7.75 -7.30 14.82
N ALA A 65 8.60 -6.67 14.02
CA ALA A 65 8.21 -6.12 12.73
C ALA A 65 7.74 -7.22 11.76
N ILE A 66 8.47 -8.35 11.69
CA ILE A 66 8.06 -9.51 10.88
C ILE A 66 6.72 -10.07 11.38
N TRP A 67 6.54 -10.23 12.69
CA TRP A 67 5.29 -10.75 13.25
C TRP A 67 4.09 -9.85 12.94
N LEU A 68 4.26 -8.52 13.06
CA LEU A 68 3.23 -7.54 12.71
C LEU A 68 2.84 -7.63 11.23
N THR A 69 3.81 -7.68 10.33
CA THR A 69 3.53 -7.79 8.89
C THR A 69 2.85 -9.11 8.53
N VAL A 70 3.26 -10.23 9.14
CA VAL A 70 2.61 -11.53 8.96
C VAL A 70 1.18 -11.51 9.47
N MET A 71 0.93 -10.95 10.67
CA MET A 71 -0.43 -10.80 11.21
C MET A 71 -1.32 -9.95 10.29
N ILE A 72 -0.82 -8.83 9.79
CA ILE A 72 -1.55 -7.97 8.86
C ILE A 72 -1.83 -8.71 7.55
N ALA A 73 -0.83 -9.39 6.97
CA ALA A 73 -1.02 -10.17 5.75
C ALA A 73 -2.05 -11.30 5.94
N LEU A 74 -1.97 -12.01 7.06
CA LEU A 74 -2.87 -13.12 7.39
C LEU A 74 -4.34 -12.67 7.47
N ILE A 75 -4.60 -11.44 7.92
CA ILE A 75 -5.97 -10.89 8.00
C ILE A 75 -6.38 -10.26 6.67
N THR A 76 -5.52 -9.47 6.05
CA THR A 76 -5.86 -8.68 4.84
C THR A 76 -6.05 -9.54 3.60
N VAL A 77 -5.23 -10.58 3.40
CA VAL A 77 -5.30 -11.47 2.23
C VAL A 77 -6.65 -12.19 2.13
N PRO A 78 -7.14 -12.93 3.16
CA PRO A 78 -8.42 -13.63 3.05
C PRO A 78 -9.59 -12.65 2.96
N VAL A 79 -9.54 -11.52 3.66
CA VAL A 79 -10.56 -10.47 3.56
C VAL A 79 -10.67 -9.97 2.12
N ASN A 80 -9.54 -9.59 1.52
CA ASN A 80 -9.50 -9.13 0.11
C ASN A 80 -9.95 -10.22 -0.86
N LEU A 81 -9.60 -11.47 -0.60
CA LEU A 81 -9.98 -12.61 -1.44
C LEU A 81 -11.49 -12.87 -1.38
N VAL A 82 -12.11 -12.85 -0.20
CA VAL A 82 -13.56 -13.04 -0.04
C VAL A 82 -14.33 -11.90 -0.69
N PHE A 83 -13.99 -10.64 -0.38
CA PHE A 83 -14.67 -9.49 -0.98
C PHE A 83 -14.48 -9.42 -2.50
N GLY A 84 -13.26 -9.68 -2.99
CA GLY A 84 -12.96 -9.70 -4.41
C GLY A 84 -13.71 -10.81 -5.16
N THR A 85 -13.76 -12.01 -4.58
CA THR A 85 -14.45 -13.17 -5.19
C THR A 85 -15.96 -12.98 -5.20
N LEU A 86 -16.56 -12.52 -4.09
CA LEU A 86 -17.99 -12.22 -4.01
C LEU A 86 -18.38 -11.17 -5.05
N LEU A 87 -17.55 -10.16 -5.23
CA LEU A 87 -17.82 -9.08 -6.17
C LEU A 87 -17.64 -9.52 -7.62
N ALA A 88 -16.59 -10.29 -7.94
CA ALA A 88 -16.43 -10.90 -9.26
C ALA A 88 -17.60 -11.84 -9.60
N TRP A 89 -18.09 -12.60 -8.63
CA TRP A 89 -19.25 -13.47 -8.78
C TRP A 89 -20.53 -12.66 -9.03
N LEU A 90 -20.74 -11.56 -8.30
CA LEU A 90 -21.89 -10.67 -8.48
C LEU A 90 -21.91 -10.04 -9.89
N VAL A 91 -20.76 -9.54 -10.34
CA VAL A 91 -20.59 -8.85 -11.63
C VAL A 91 -20.80 -9.77 -12.84
N THR A 92 -20.49 -11.05 -12.69
CA THR A 92 -20.63 -12.06 -13.76
C THR A 92 -22.02 -12.69 -13.80
N ARG A 93 -22.65 -12.90 -12.63
CA ARG A 93 -23.94 -13.60 -12.54
C ARG A 93 -25.15 -12.68 -12.66
N PHE A 94 -25.05 -11.42 -12.24
CA PHE A 94 -26.18 -10.51 -12.22
C PHE A 94 -25.98 -9.32 -13.18
N THR A 95 -26.80 -9.24 -14.22
CA THR A 95 -26.87 -8.10 -15.13
C THR A 95 -27.80 -7.02 -14.57
N PHE A 96 -27.38 -6.33 -13.52
CA PHE A 96 -28.09 -5.14 -13.01
C PHE A 96 -27.59 -3.86 -13.69
N PRO A 97 -28.45 -2.83 -13.86
CA PRO A 97 -28.04 -1.53 -14.41
C PRO A 97 -27.03 -0.77 -13.52
N GLY A 98 -26.87 -1.16 -12.25
CA GLY A 98 -25.91 -0.58 -11.30
C GLY A 98 -24.48 -1.16 -11.35
N ARG A 99 -24.19 -2.13 -12.24
CA ARG A 99 -22.88 -2.79 -12.37
C ARG A 99 -21.72 -1.80 -12.59
N GLN A 100 -21.94 -0.78 -13.41
CA GLN A 100 -20.95 0.27 -13.70
C GLN A 100 -20.58 1.05 -12.42
N LEU A 101 -21.55 1.31 -11.55
CA LEU A 101 -21.37 2.11 -10.35
C LEU A 101 -20.55 1.36 -9.29
N LEU A 102 -20.77 0.06 -9.12
CA LEU A 102 -19.92 -0.78 -8.26
C LEU A 102 -18.47 -0.83 -8.74
N LEU A 103 -18.25 -0.99 -10.05
CA LEU A 103 -16.90 -1.00 -10.64
C LEU A 103 -16.19 0.34 -10.37
N THR A 104 -16.88 1.47 -10.60
CA THR A 104 -16.28 2.78 -10.32
C THR A 104 -15.95 2.99 -8.83
N LEU A 105 -16.77 2.47 -7.91
CA LEU A 105 -16.51 2.59 -6.47
C LEU A 105 -15.26 1.83 -6.02
N LEU A 106 -14.87 0.77 -6.75
CA LEU A 106 -13.67 -0.03 -6.47
C LEU A 106 -12.42 0.56 -7.11
N ASP A 107 -12.56 1.13 -8.30
CA ASP A 107 -11.45 1.79 -8.97
C ASP A 107 -11.02 3.07 -8.23
N ILE A 108 -11.95 3.79 -7.58
CA ILE A 108 -11.62 5.00 -6.81
C ILE A 108 -10.51 4.76 -5.77
N PRO A 109 -10.63 3.82 -4.81
CA PRO A 109 -9.58 3.58 -3.83
C PRO A 109 -8.32 2.95 -4.44
N LEU A 110 -8.44 2.17 -5.51
CA LEU A 110 -7.28 1.57 -6.20
C LEU A 110 -6.50 2.62 -7.01
N ALA A 111 -7.18 3.64 -7.52
CA ALA A 111 -6.56 4.78 -8.21
C ALA A 111 -5.93 5.76 -7.21
N VAL A 112 -6.41 5.81 -5.96
CA VAL A 112 -5.77 6.59 -4.90
C VAL A 112 -4.49 5.88 -4.46
N SER A 113 -3.35 6.54 -4.67
CA SER A 113 -2.06 6.03 -4.19
C SER A 113 -2.08 5.83 -2.66
N PRO A 114 -1.60 4.69 -2.14
CA PRO A 114 -1.48 4.46 -0.69
C PRO A 114 -0.72 5.57 0.05
N VAL A 115 0.23 6.22 -0.64
CA VAL A 115 1.00 7.35 -0.11
C VAL A 115 0.08 8.55 0.19
N VAL A 116 -0.87 8.84 -0.71
CA VAL A 116 -1.83 9.94 -0.53
C VAL A 116 -2.79 9.61 0.61
N ALA A 117 -3.26 8.37 0.71
CA ALA A 117 -4.11 7.93 1.82
C ALA A 117 -3.41 8.10 3.18
N GLY A 118 -2.10 7.76 3.25
CA GLY A 118 -1.29 7.99 4.45
C GLY A 118 -1.14 9.47 4.80
N LEU A 119 -0.88 10.33 3.80
CA LEU A 119 -0.77 11.77 4.01
C LEU A 119 -2.09 12.42 4.45
N VAL A 120 -3.23 12.01 3.87
CA VAL A 120 -4.55 12.48 4.28
C VAL A 120 -4.87 12.03 5.71
N TYR A 121 -4.54 10.80 6.08
CA TYR A 121 -4.70 10.30 7.44
C TYR A 121 -3.87 11.12 8.44
N LEU A 122 -2.58 11.33 8.15
CA LEU A 122 -1.71 12.16 8.99
C LEU A 122 -2.21 13.60 9.10
N LEU A 123 -2.64 14.21 7.99
CA LEU A 123 -3.19 15.57 7.98
C LEU A 123 -4.48 15.66 8.79
N PHE A 124 -5.38 14.69 8.62
CA PHE A 124 -6.64 14.62 9.37
C PHE A 124 -6.35 14.53 10.87
N THR A 125 -5.50 13.60 11.30
CA THR A 125 -5.09 13.49 12.70
C THR A 125 -4.40 14.75 13.21
N ALA A 126 -3.52 15.37 12.41
CA ALA A 126 -2.85 16.62 12.78
C ALA A 126 -3.82 17.80 12.93
N LEU A 127 -4.83 17.91 12.07
CA LEU A 127 -5.86 18.95 12.14
C LEU A 127 -6.77 18.76 13.36
N THR A 128 -7.13 17.50 13.69
CA THR A 128 -7.89 17.17 14.90
C THR A 128 -7.12 17.54 16.18
N VAL A 129 -5.82 17.29 16.24
CA VAL A 129 -4.96 17.70 17.37
C VAL A 129 -4.86 19.22 17.46
N ARG A 130 -4.77 19.94 16.33
CA ARG A 130 -4.72 21.40 16.30
C ARG A 130 -6.03 22.03 16.81
N TRP A 131 -7.18 21.46 16.45
CA TRP A 131 -8.48 21.87 16.97
C TRP A 131 -8.64 21.56 18.47
N ALA A 132 -8.22 20.38 18.93
CA ALA A 132 -8.22 20.04 20.35
C ALA A 132 -7.30 20.99 21.16
N ALA A 133 -6.11 21.32 20.65
CA ALA A 133 -5.20 22.29 21.27
C ALA A 133 -5.76 23.72 21.27
N GLY A 134 -6.48 24.13 20.22
CA GLY A 134 -7.21 25.40 20.15
C GLY A 134 -8.33 25.48 21.20
N LEU A 135 -9.11 24.40 21.35
CA LEU A 135 -10.14 24.29 22.38
C LEU A 135 -9.53 24.30 23.80
N THR A 136 -8.40 23.61 24.00
CA THR A 136 -7.70 23.60 25.30
C THR A 136 -7.16 24.98 25.66
N ARG A 137 -6.70 25.80 24.70
CA ARG A 137 -6.29 27.20 24.95
C ARG A 137 -7.46 28.12 25.30
N ILE A 138 -8.63 27.92 24.70
CA ILE A 138 -9.85 28.69 25.03
C ILE A 138 -10.35 28.30 26.43
N ILE A 139 -10.32 27.01 26.77
CA ILE A 139 -10.72 26.50 28.09
C ILE A 139 -9.71 26.92 29.18
N CYS A 140 -8.40 26.91 28.91
CA CYS A 140 -7.37 27.34 29.88
C CYS A 140 -7.41 28.85 30.19
N LYS A 141 -7.87 29.70 29.26
CA LYS A 141 -7.96 31.14 29.55
C LYS A 141 -9.08 31.50 30.53
N SER A 142 -10.03 30.58 30.75
CA SER A 142 -11.11 30.72 31.74
C SER A 142 -10.84 30.03 33.07
N CYS A 143 -9.69 29.35 33.25
CA CYS A 143 -9.43 28.58 34.48
C CYS A 143 -8.17 29.07 35.19
N SER A 144 -8.38 29.96 36.17
CA SER A 144 -7.42 30.34 37.21
C SER A 144 -8.03 29.99 38.57
N PRO A 145 -7.21 29.82 39.63
CA PRO A 145 -6.43 28.64 39.96
C PRO A 145 -7.19 27.71 40.93
N GLY A 146 -6.95 26.41 40.81
CA GLY A 146 -7.43 25.41 41.78
C GLY A 146 -8.53 24.53 41.22
N GLN A 147 -8.12 23.35 40.74
CA GLN A 147 -8.83 22.06 40.63
C GLN A 147 -8.27 21.30 39.41
N ALA A 148 -7.50 20.25 39.69
CA ALA A 148 -6.65 19.50 38.77
C ALA A 148 -7.41 18.47 37.90
N TRP A 149 -8.50 18.87 37.25
CA TRP A 149 -9.28 17.96 36.39
C TRP A 149 -9.46 18.54 35.00
N CYS A 150 -8.34 18.70 34.29
CA CYS A 150 -8.36 19.00 32.87
C CYS A 150 -8.54 17.69 32.09
N TRP A 151 -9.80 17.36 31.80
CA TRP A 151 -10.18 16.27 30.91
C TRP A 151 -9.58 16.51 29.51
N ARG A 152 -8.48 15.80 29.22
CA ARG A 152 -7.84 15.77 27.91
C ARG A 152 -8.68 14.89 26.99
N PRO A 153 -9.28 15.41 25.90
CA PRO A 153 -10.04 14.59 24.95
C PRO A 153 -9.06 13.62 24.28
N SER A 154 -9.13 12.38 24.72
CA SER A 154 -8.21 11.30 24.38
C SER A 154 -8.72 10.59 23.12
N LEU A 155 -8.34 11.13 21.97
CA LEU A 155 -8.42 10.42 20.69
C LEU A 155 -7.07 9.71 20.44
N LEU A 156 -6.93 8.52 21.04
CA LEU A 156 -5.97 7.41 20.77
C LEU A 156 -4.46 7.75 20.68
N PRO A 157 -3.54 6.76 20.72
CA PRO A 157 -3.58 5.36 21.17
C PRO A 157 -2.52 5.16 22.30
N VAL A 158 -2.02 3.95 22.59
CA VAL A 158 -0.79 3.74 23.42
C VAL A 158 -0.96 3.82 24.95
N ARG A 159 -2.04 3.25 25.51
CA ARG A 159 -2.09 2.91 26.95
C ARG A 159 -1.08 1.82 27.37
N LEU A 160 -0.38 1.20 26.42
CA LEU A 160 0.68 0.21 26.70
C LEU A 160 2.05 0.83 27.01
N TRP A 161 2.36 2.07 26.58
CA TRP A 161 3.67 2.66 26.87
C TRP A 161 3.77 3.33 28.23
N CYS A 162 2.65 3.69 28.86
CA CYS A 162 2.69 4.38 30.16
C CYS A 162 2.98 3.42 31.34
N VAL A 163 2.83 2.10 31.16
CA VAL A 163 3.11 1.11 32.22
C VAL A 163 4.57 0.60 32.16
N SER A 164 5.24 0.71 31.01
CA SER A 164 6.65 0.26 30.85
C SER A 164 7.69 1.28 31.32
N TRP A 165 7.31 2.52 31.60
CA TRP A 165 8.23 3.56 32.11
C TRP A 165 8.04 3.84 33.60
N CYS A 166 7.21 3.03 34.25
CA CYS A 166 6.99 3.01 35.70
C CYS A 166 7.22 1.60 36.28
N ARG A 167 8.15 0.85 35.67
CA ARG A 167 8.87 -0.28 36.26
C ARG A 167 10.28 -0.33 35.69
#